data_AF-A0A932XR37-F1
#
_entry.id   AF-A0A932XR37-F1
#
_cell.length_a   1.000
_cell.length_b   1.000
_cell.length_c   1.000
_cell.angle_alpha   90.00
_cell.angle_beta   90.00
_cell.angle_gamma   90.00
#
_symmetry.space_group_name_H-M   'P 1'
#
loop_
_entity.id
_entity.type
_entity.pdbx_description
1 polymer ?
#
loop_
_entity_poly.entity_id
_entity_poly.type
_entity_poly.pdbx_seq_one_letter_code
_entity_poly.pdbx_strand_id
1 'polypeptide(L)'
;MDSRIDGEQIDGGRFTTTAPKDAELIARLQKNNVKITVRPDAGTPWYVSILLHWAPFILIIGIWIFLMRRMQGGGNRLFSLGKSKAHRIDETARKTTFADVAGVEEAKEDLVEIIDFLKDPAKFRKLGGKIPKGVLMVGPPGTGKTLLARAVAGEA
;
A
#
# COMPACT_ATOMS: atom_id res chain seq x y z
N MET A 1 -46.31 -13.39 -22.47
CA MET A 1 -46.37 -12.01 -22.97
C MET A 1 -47.66 -11.41 -22.47
N ASP A 2 -47.53 -10.51 -21.49
CA ASP A 2 -48.64 -9.89 -20.76
C ASP A 2 -49.06 -8.62 -21.48
N SER A 3 -50.33 -8.54 -21.86
CA SER A 3 -50.89 -7.40 -22.56
C SER A 3 -51.22 -6.31 -21.52
N ARG A 4 -50.22 -5.48 -21.19
CA ARG A 4 -50.46 -4.21 -20.48
C ARG A 4 -51.28 -3.31 -21.40
N ILE A 5 -52.39 -2.80 -20.88
CA ILE A 5 -53.21 -1.81 -21.59
C ILE A 5 -53.11 -0.51 -20.80
N ASP A 6 -52.52 0.49 -21.43
CA ASP A 6 -52.41 1.85 -20.92
C ASP A 6 -53.55 2.69 -21.52
N GLY A 7 -54.31 3.37 -20.67
CA GLY A 7 -55.44 4.22 -21.08
C GLY A 7 -55.44 5.54 -20.32
N GLU A 8 -55.98 6.58 -20.95
CA GLU A 8 -56.14 7.91 -20.37
C GLU A 8 -57.62 8.12 -20.05
N GLN A 9 -57.91 8.42 -18.78
CA GLN A 9 -59.27 8.68 -18.31
C GLN A 9 -59.74 10.05 -18.83
N ILE A 10 -61.05 10.22 -18.98
CA ILE A 10 -61.66 11.46 -19.50
C ILE A 10 -61.36 12.68 -18.59
N ASP A 11 -60.91 12.44 -17.35
CA ASP A 11 -60.39 13.44 -16.38
C ASP A 11 -58.86 13.62 -16.40
N GLY A 12 -58.15 13.12 -17.43
CA GLY A 12 -56.70 13.32 -17.62
C GLY A 12 -55.79 12.45 -16.75
N GLY A 13 -56.35 11.52 -15.97
CA GLY A 13 -55.59 10.53 -15.20
C GLY A 13 -55.16 9.35 -16.09
N ARG A 14 -53.86 9.05 -16.16
CA ARG A 14 -53.36 7.83 -16.81
C ARG A 14 -53.54 6.64 -15.89
N PHE A 15 -54.17 5.57 -16.37
CA PHE A 15 -54.25 4.30 -15.65
C PHE A 15 -53.66 3.17 -16.49
N THR A 16 -52.93 2.27 -15.82
CA THR A 16 -52.38 1.05 -16.41
C THR A 16 -53.14 -0.12 -15.83
N THR A 17 -53.80 -0.91 -16.68
CA THR A 17 -54.50 -2.13 -16.25
C THR A 17 -53.97 -3.35 -16.98
N THR A 18 -53.94 -4.48 -16.30
CA THR A 18 -53.51 -5.77 -16.85
C THR A 18 -54.75 -6.59 -17.17
N ALA A 19 -54.99 -6.91 -18.45
CA ALA A 19 -56.15 -7.69 -18.86
C ALA A 19 -55.92 -9.20 -18.59
N PRO A 20 -56.83 -9.89 -17.86
CA PRO A 20 -56.76 -11.34 -17.70
C PRO A 20 -57.05 -12.07 -19.02
N LYS A 21 -56.33 -13.17 -19.26
CA LYS A 21 -56.22 -13.87 -20.56
C LYS A 21 -57.43 -14.70 -21.03
N ASP A 22 -58.55 -14.74 -20.30
CA ASP A 22 -59.68 -15.60 -20.66
C ASP A 22 -60.97 -14.81 -20.95
N ALA A 23 -61.29 -14.67 -22.23
CA ALA A 23 -62.47 -13.97 -22.72
C ALA A 23 -63.81 -14.60 -22.25
N GLU A 24 -63.85 -15.91 -22.02
CA GLU A 24 -65.06 -16.59 -21.50
C GLU A 24 -65.32 -16.34 -20.00
N LEU A 25 -64.28 -16.18 -19.20
CA LEU A 25 -64.40 -15.92 -17.76
C LEU A 25 -64.89 -14.49 -17.49
N ILE A 26 -64.46 -13.54 -18.30
CA ILE A 26 -64.89 -12.13 -18.21
C ILE A 26 -66.39 -12.00 -18.50
N ALA A 27 -66.90 -12.69 -19.52
CA ALA A 27 -68.31 -12.64 -19.89
C ALA A 27 -69.24 -13.24 -18.82
N ARG A 28 -68.80 -14.30 -18.12
CA ARG A 28 -69.57 -14.93 -17.02
C ARG A 28 -69.53 -14.12 -15.71
N LEU A 29 -68.42 -13.43 -15.44
CA LEU A 29 -68.25 -12.58 -14.25
C LEU A 29 -68.97 -11.23 -14.39
N GLN A 30 -69.02 -10.65 -15.60
CA GLN A 30 -69.85 -9.47 -15.88
C GLN A 30 -71.35 -9.76 -15.77
N LYS A 31 -71.81 -10.93 -16.24
CA LYS A 31 -73.23 -11.33 -16.16
C LYS A 31 -73.76 -11.47 -14.73
N ASN A 32 -72.88 -11.63 -13.74
CA ASN A 32 -73.21 -11.75 -12.31
C ASN A 32 -72.79 -10.52 -11.48
N ASN A 33 -72.46 -9.39 -12.12
CA ASN A 33 -72.16 -8.10 -11.49
C ASN A 33 -71.13 -8.15 -10.35
N VAL A 34 -70.10 -8.99 -10.48
CA VAL A 34 -69.06 -9.16 -9.45
C VAL A 34 -67.97 -8.09 -9.64
N LYS A 35 -67.71 -7.28 -8.60
CA LYS A 35 -66.60 -6.32 -8.57
C LYS A 35 -65.26 -7.03 -8.66
N ILE A 36 -64.64 -7.01 -9.84
CA ILE A 36 -63.28 -7.51 -10.06
C ILE A 36 -62.30 -6.50 -9.44
N THR A 37 -61.76 -6.83 -8.27
CA THR A 37 -60.70 -6.06 -7.62
C THR A 37 -59.38 -6.76 -7.86
N VAL A 38 -58.59 -6.25 -8.80
CA VAL A 38 -57.22 -6.71 -9.03
C VAL A 38 -56.35 -6.10 -7.93
N ARG A 39 -55.92 -6.91 -6.97
CA ARG A 39 -54.86 -6.52 -6.04
C ARG A 39 -53.53 -6.76 -6.75
N PRO A 40 -52.74 -5.73 -7.07
CA PRO A 40 -51.39 -5.96 -7.56
C PRO A 40 -50.62 -6.66 -6.45
N ASP A 41 -50.00 -7.79 -6.77
CA ASP A 41 -49.11 -8.48 -5.83
C ASP A 41 -48.09 -7.47 -5.32
N ALA A 42 -47.95 -7.38 -3.99
CA ALA A 42 -46.88 -6.62 -3.36
C ALA A 42 -45.57 -7.35 -3.68
N GLY A 43 -45.06 -7.14 -4.89
CA GLY A 43 -43.78 -7.63 -5.34
C GLY A 43 -42.70 -7.16 -4.37
N THR A 44 -41.62 -7.93 -4.29
CA THR A 44 -40.48 -7.64 -3.42
C THR A 44 -40.10 -6.16 -3.53
N PRO A 45 -40.03 -5.41 -2.42
CA PRO A 45 -39.74 -3.99 -2.48
C PRO A 45 -38.43 -3.74 -3.23
N TRP A 46 -38.43 -2.76 -4.13
CA TRP A 46 -37.34 -2.49 -5.06
C TRP A 46 -35.97 -2.32 -4.36
N TYR A 47 -35.95 -1.80 -3.12
CA TYR A 47 -34.74 -1.66 -2.30
C TYR A 47 -34.18 -3.01 -1.82
N VAL A 48 -35.04 -4.00 -1.53
CA VAL A 48 -34.60 -5.36 -1.17
C VAL A 48 -33.96 -6.02 -2.37
N SER A 49 -34.55 -5.85 -3.56
CA SER A 49 -33.98 -6.35 -4.81
C SER A 49 -32.60 -5.74 -5.07
N ILE A 50 -32.43 -4.43 -4.92
CA ILE A 50 -31.13 -3.75 -5.11
C ILE A 50 -30.10 -4.23 -4.08
N LEU A 51 -30.49 -4.33 -2.81
CA LEU A 51 -29.60 -4.79 -1.74
C LEU A 51 -29.08 -6.21 -1.99
N LEU A 52 -29.95 -7.13 -2.44
CA LEU A 52 -29.55 -8.51 -2.77
C LEU A 52 -28.55 -8.56 -3.93
N HIS A 53 -28.76 -7.75 -4.97
CA HIS A 53 -27.85 -7.69 -6.12
C HIS A 53 -26.53 -7.01 -5.78
N TRP A 54 -26.52 -6.09 -4.80
CA TRP A 54 -25.32 -5.36 -4.39
C TRP A 54 -24.52 -6.05 -3.29
N ALA A 55 -25.12 -6.99 -2.56
CA ALA A 55 -24.46 -7.81 -1.54
C ALA A 55 -23.10 -8.42 -2.00
N PRO A 56 -22.98 -9.08 -3.17
CA PRO A 56 -21.69 -9.62 -3.60
C PRO A 56 -20.63 -8.53 -3.83
N PHE A 57 -21.02 -7.37 -4.37
CA PHE A 57 -20.10 -6.25 -4.61
C PHE A 57 -19.64 -5.60 -3.29
N ILE A 58 -20.56 -5.40 -2.34
CA ILE A 58 -20.24 -4.84 -1.02
C ILE A 58 -19.28 -5.77 -0.26
N LEU A 59 -19.49 -7.09 -0.34
CA LEU A 59 -18.61 -8.08 0.28
C LEU A 59 -17.20 -8.03 -0.33
N ILE A 60 -17.10 -7.99 -1.67
CA ILE A 60 -15.82 -7.88 -2.38
C ILE A 60 -15.09 -6.58 -1.98
N ILE A 61 -15.79 -5.44 -2.00
CA ILE A 61 -15.22 -4.14 -1.62
C ILE A 61 -14.76 -4.15 -0.15
N GLY A 62 -15.55 -4.74 0.76
CA GLY A 62 -15.20 -4.87 2.16
C GLY A 62 -13.93 -5.71 2.39
N ILE A 63 -13.82 -6.86 1.73
CA ILE A 63 -12.62 -7.71 1.77
C ILE A 63 -11.42 -6.98 1.15
N TRP A 64 -11.63 -6.26 0.05
CA TRP A 64 -10.59 -5.49 -0.62
C TRP A 64 -10.03 -4.38 0.28
N ILE A 65 -10.91 -3.62 0.95
CA ILE A 65 -10.52 -2.60 1.92
C ILE A 65 -9.81 -3.23 3.13
N PHE A 66 -10.29 -4.36 3.64
CA PHE A 66 -9.64 -5.10 4.73
C PHE A 66 -8.23 -5.56 4.33
N LEU A 67 -8.05 -6.06 3.11
CA LEU A 67 -6.75 -6.50 2.59
C LEU A 67 -5.78 -5.33 2.39
N MET A 68 -6.26 -4.20 1.84
CA MET A 68 -5.45 -2.99 1.70
C MET A 68 -5.04 -2.41 3.07
N ARG A 69 -5.96 -2.38 4.05
CA ARG A 69 -5.63 -1.98 5.43
C ARG A 69 -4.57 -2.89 6.06
N ARG A 70 -4.59 -4.19 5.74
CA ARG A 70 -3.57 -5.15 6.22
C ARG A 70 -2.21 -4.95 5.54
N MET A 71 -2.17 -4.62 4.24
CA MET A 71 -0.92 -4.35 3.53
C MET A 71 -0.28 -3.00 3.93
N GLN A 72 -1.10 -1.98 4.19
CA GLN A 72 -0.60 -0.66 4.58
C GLN A 72 0.02 -0.66 5.99
N GLY A 73 -0.43 -1.53 6.89
CA GLY A 73 0.12 -1.68 8.25
C GLY A 73 1.42 -2.49 8.36
N GLY A 74 1.93 -3.10 7.27
CA GLY A 74 3.05 -4.05 7.36
C GLY A 74 4.06 -4.05 6.20
N GLY A 75 3.92 -3.18 5.20
CA GLY A 75 4.43 -3.52 3.87
C GLY A 75 4.89 -2.40 2.94
N ASN A 76 5.58 -1.36 3.45
CA ASN A 76 6.49 -0.58 2.59
C ASN A 76 7.77 -1.38 2.21
N ARG A 77 7.80 -2.68 2.51
CA ARG A 77 8.96 -3.58 2.36
C ARG A 77 9.26 -3.97 0.91
N LEU A 78 8.27 -3.97 0.02
CA LEU A 78 8.50 -4.31 -1.38
C LEU A 78 9.13 -3.15 -2.17
N PHE A 79 8.78 -1.90 -1.83
CA PHE A 79 9.38 -0.68 -2.41
C PHE A 79 10.69 -0.26 -1.72
N SER A 80 11.08 -0.87 -0.59
CA SER A 80 12.33 -0.58 0.11
C SER A 80 13.51 -1.49 -0.30
N LEU A 81 13.28 -2.49 -1.16
CA LEU A 81 14.31 -3.46 -1.59
C LEU A 81 15.42 -2.86 -2.48
N GLY A 82 15.30 -1.59 -2.90
CA GLY A 82 16.31 -0.89 -3.70
C GLY A 82 16.98 0.30 -3.00
N LYS A 83 16.55 0.67 -1.79
CA LYS A 83 17.14 1.81 -1.07
C LYS A 83 18.22 1.28 -0.13
N SER A 84 19.47 1.63 -0.44
CA SER A 84 20.63 1.37 0.41
C SER A 84 20.31 1.70 1.87
N LYS A 85 20.46 0.71 2.75
CA LYS A 85 20.33 0.86 4.21
C LYS A 85 21.62 1.45 4.80
N ALA A 86 22.20 2.45 4.13
CA ALA A 86 23.38 3.13 4.61
C ALA A 86 23.01 3.96 5.84
N HIS A 87 23.43 3.48 7.00
CA HIS A 87 23.32 4.21 8.24
C HIS A 87 24.36 5.34 8.20
N ARG A 88 23.94 6.56 7.85
CA ARG A 88 24.79 7.75 7.98
C ARG A 88 24.90 8.04 9.47
N ILE A 89 26.10 7.96 10.01
CA ILE A 89 26.39 8.39 11.37
C ILE A 89 26.42 9.92 11.31
N ASP A 90 25.50 10.58 12.00
CA ASP A 90 25.52 12.04 12.16
C ASP A 90 26.76 12.45 12.97
N GLU A 91 27.37 13.58 12.64
CA GLU A 91 28.60 14.10 13.27
C GLU A 91 28.46 14.32 14.80
N THR A 92 27.23 14.34 15.31
CA THR A 92 26.89 14.49 16.73
C THR A 92 26.98 13.17 17.52
N ALA A 93 27.16 12.03 16.87
CA ALA A 93 27.41 10.77 17.56
C ALA A 93 28.80 10.76 18.20
N ARG A 94 28.92 10.13 19.39
CA ARG A 94 30.19 9.99 20.13
C ARG A 94 31.29 9.45 19.21
N LYS A 95 32.26 10.31 18.86
CA LYS A 95 33.40 9.96 18.02
C LYS A 95 34.36 9.09 18.82
N THR A 96 34.57 7.85 18.38
CA THR A 96 35.71 7.04 18.84
C THR A 96 36.98 7.65 18.24
N THR A 97 38.05 7.77 19.02
CA THR A 97 39.35 8.30 18.55
C THR A 97 40.44 7.24 18.69
N PHE A 98 41.67 7.51 18.21
CA PHE A 98 42.79 6.58 18.37
C PHE A 98 43.20 6.36 19.83
N ALA A 99 42.84 7.27 20.72
CA ALA A 99 43.00 7.09 22.16
C ALA A 99 42.16 5.94 22.73
N ASP A 100 41.03 5.60 22.08
CA ASP A 100 40.14 4.52 22.51
C ASP A 100 40.59 3.13 22.00
N VAL A 101 41.64 3.06 21.17
CA VAL A 101 42.18 1.83 20.60
C VAL A 101 43.47 1.48 21.33
N ALA A 102 43.62 0.26 21.84
CA ALA A 102 44.82 -0.18 22.56
C ALA A 102 45.45 -1.42 21.91
N GLY A 103 46.78 -1.53 21.99
CA GLY A 103 47.53 -2.75 21.65
C GLY A 103 47.79 -2.97 20.16
N VAL A 104 47.61 -1.96 19.31
CA VAL A 104 47.78 -2.05 17.85
C VAL A 104 48.56 -0.84 17.30
N GLU A 105 49.71 -0.53 17.92
CA GLU A 105 50.46 0.71 17.60
C GLU A 105 51.04 0.72 16.19
N GLU A 106 51.52 -0.42 15.68
CA GLU A 106 52.01 -0.54 14.29
C GLU A 106 50.91 -0.18 13.28
N ALA A 107 49.70 -0.73 13.46
CA ALA A 107 48.58 -0.42 12.57
C ALA A 107 48.06 1.02 12.71
N LYS A 108 48.25 1.66 13.87
CA LYS A 108 47.91 3.08 14.04
C LYS A 108 48.89 3.96 13.29
N GLU A 109 50.20 3.70 13.39
CA GLU A 109 51.23 4.47 12.66
C GLU A 109 50.97 4.44 11.14
N ASP A 110 50.73 3.26 10.57
CA ASP A 110 50.38 3.11 9.15
C ASP A 110 49.14 3.92 8.76
N LEU A 111 48.13 3.99 9.65
CA LEU A 111 46.90 4.70 9.38
C LEU A 111 46.99 6.21 9.64
N VAL A 112 47.93 6.67 10.47
CA VAL A 112 48.21 8.11 10.62
C VAL A 112 48.66 8.69 9.28
N GLU A 113 49.51 7.98 8.53
CA GLU A 113 49.91 8.40 7.18
C GLU A 113 48.70 8.54 6.25
N ILE A 114 47.78 7.57 6.30
CA ILE A 114 46.54 7.59 5.51
C ILE A 114 45.61 8.74 5.92
N ILE A 115 45.52 9.06 7.21
CA ILE A 115 44.73 10.19 7.71
C ILE A 115 45.32 11.51 7.25
N ASP A 116 46.64 11.68 7.32
CA ASP A 116 47.32 12.87 6.81
C ASP A 116 47.08 13.05 5.31
N PHE A 117 47.04 11.94 4.57
CA PHE A 117 46.64 11.94 3.18
C PHE A 117 45.18 12.38 2.97
N LEU A 118 44.24 11.91 3.82
CA LEU A 118 42.83 12.30 3.75
C LEU A 118 42.60 13.78 4.10
N LYS A 119 43.41 14.35 5.00
CA LYS A 119 43.34 15.76 5.42
C LYS A 119 43.87 16.72 4.36
N ASP A 120 45.03 16.42 3.75
CA ASP A 120 45.61 17.24 2.68
C ASP A 120 46.04 16.40 1.46
N PRO A 121 45.08 16.01 0.60
CA PRO A 121 45.40 15.23 -0.60
C PRO A 121 46.20 16.05 -1.64
N ALA A 122 46.22 17.39 -1.54
CA ALA A 122 46.92 18.25 -2.48
C ALA A 122 48.43 18.18 -2.27
N LYS A 123 48.90 18.11 -1.02
CA LYS A 123 50.32 17.92 -0.67
C LYS A 123 50.90 16.67 -1.33
N PHE A 124 50.19 15.54 -1.26
CA PHE A 124 50.65 14.27 -1.82
C PHE A 124 50.57 14.23 -3.35
N ARG A 125 49.55 14.86 -3.97
CA ARG A 125 49.48 14.99 -5.44
C ARG A 125 50.64 15.82 -6.01
N LYS A 126 51.07 16.88 -5.32
CA LYS A 126 52.22 17.72 -5.76
C LYS A 126 53.53 16.95 -5.80
N LEU A 127 53.69 15.96 -4.91
CA LEU A 127 54.86 15.08 -4.86
C LEU A 127 54.78 13.90 -5.84
N GLY A 128 53.73 13.83 -6.67
CA GLY A 128 53.51 12.71 -7.61
C GLY A 128 53.02 11.42 -6.93
N GLY A 129 52.58 11.50 -5.67
CA GLY A 129 52.10 10.36 -4.91
C GLY A 129 50.77 9.81 -5.44
N LYS A 130 50.64 8.48 -5.46
CA LYS A 130 49.40 7.80 -5.85
C LYS A 130 48.45 7.73 -4.65
N ILE A 131 47.24 8.24 -4.84
CA ILE A 131 46.19 8.25 -3.83
C ILE A 131 45.73 6.81 -3.52
N PRO A 132 45.82 6.34 -2.26
CA PRO A 132 45.23 5.08 -1.85
C PRO A 132 43.70 5.15 -1.98
N LYS A 133 43.10 4.13 -2.59
CA LYS A 133 41.64 4.09 -2.84
C LYS A 133 40.84 3.41 -1.72
N GLY A 134 41.51 2.68 -0.85
CA GLY A 134 40.89 1.95 0.24
C GLY A 134 41.93 1.11 0.98
N VAL A 135 41.60 0.73 2.22
CA VAL A 135 42.42 -0.11 3.08
C VAL A 135 41.61 -1.34 3.45
N LEU A 136 42.22 -2.52 3.36
CA LEU A 136 41.62 -3.79 3.78
C LEU A 136 42.28 -4.24 5.09
N MET A 137 41.49 -4.34 6.15
CA MET A 137 41.97 -4.85 7.44
C MET A 137 41.65 -6.34 7.57
N VAL A 138 42.66 -7.17 7.79
CA VAL A 138 42.54 -8.64 7.89
C VAL A 138 42.93 -9.11 9.28
N GLY A 139 42.21 -10.09 9.82
CA GLY A 139 42.56 -10.76 11.08
C GLY A 139 41.39 -11.53 11.72
N PRO A 140 41.62 -12.30 12.78
CA PRO A 140 40.58 -13.04 13.52
C PRO A 140 39.42 -12.17 14.03
N PRO A 141 38.22 -12.71 14.29
CA PRO A 141 37.12 -11.92 14.86
C PRO A 141 37.51 -11.33 16.22
N GLY A 142 37.04 -10.11 16.54
CA GLY A 142 37.29 -9.46 17.83
C GLY A 142 38.59 -8.65 17.94
N THR A 143 39.46 -8.61 16.93
CA THR A 143 40.74 -7.87 16.97
C THR A 143 40.63 -6.36 16.71
N GLY A 144 39.49 -5.74 17.01
CA GLY A 144 39.36 -4.28 16.93
C GLY A 144 39.28 -3.67 15.52
N LYS A 145 39.27 -4.42 14.41
CA LYS A 145 39.19 -3.87 13.03
C LYS A 145 38.10 -2.81 12.83
N THR A 146 36.87 -3.10 13.27
CA THR A 146 35.75 -2.14 13.16
C THR A 146 35.92 -0.94 14.09
N LEU A 147 36.51 -1.15 15.27
CA LEU A 147 36.80 -0.08 16.23
C LEU A 147 37.85 0.88 15.66
N LEU A 148 38.87 0.32 15.02
CA LEU A 148 39.96 1.03 14.38
C LEU A 148 39.47 1.86 13.18
N ALA A 149 38.59 1.30 12.34
CA ALA A 149 37.93 2.08 11.27
C ALA A 149 37.07 3.25 11.80
N ARG A 150 36.36 3.04 12.92
CA ARG A 150 35.57 4.12 13.55
C ARG A 150 36.49 5.22 14.10
N ALA A 151 37.62 4.82 14.67
CA ALA A 151 38.60 5.75 15.18
C ALA A 151 39.25 6.59 14.08
N VAL A 152 39.62 5.99 12.94
CA VAL A 152 40.08 6.73 11.74
C VAL A 152 39.06 7.77 11.29
N ALA A 153 37.77 7.40 11.26
CA ALA A 153 36.70 8.32 10.89
C ALA A 153 36.46 9.43 11.93
N GLY A 154 36.88 9.24 13.19
CA GLY A 154 36.80 10.26 14.24
C GLY A 154 37.99 11.22 14.28
N GLU A 155 39.17 10.81 13.78
CA GLU A 155 40.41 11.60 13.70
C GLU A 155 40.48 12.53 12.47
N ALA A 156 39.70 12.21 11.42
CA ALA A 156 39.66 12.95 10.16
C ALA A 156 38.80 14.22 10.24
#